data_AF-A0A7W7RML9-F1
#
_entry.id   AF-A0A7W7RML9-F1
#
_cell.length_a   1.000
_cell.length_b   1.000
_cell.length_c   1.000
_cell.angle_alpha   90.00
_cell.angle_beta   90.00
_cell.angle_gamma   90.00
#
_symmetry.space_group_name_H-M   'P 1'
#
loop_
_entity.id
_entity.type
_entity.pdbx_description
1 polymer ?
#
loop_
_entity_poly.entity_id
_entity_poly.type
_entity_poly.pdbx_seq_one_letter_code
_entity_poly.pdbx_strand_id
1 'polypeptide(L)' 'MDVTRLEIAECLETTFGEGPRRRGELITAAELGGARQEVLSTLDRLPEGPFSTLRSLWGHLPEVPRSA' A
#
# COMPACT_ATOMS: atom_id res chain seq x y z
N MET A 1 12.44 -4.54 -10.15
CA MET A 1 11.80 -3.38 -10.80
C MET A 1 11.19 -2.62 -9.66
N ASP A 2 11.73 -1.46 -9.31
CA ASP A 2 11.34 -0.75 -8.10
C ASP A 2 9.82 -0.55 -8.02
N VAL A 3 9.25 -0.85 -6.85
CA VAL A 3 7.84 -0.60 -6.56
C VAL A 3 7.61 0.90 -6.57
N THR A 4 6.52 1.33 -7.21
CA THR A 4 6.17 2.76 -7.27
C THR A 4 4.94 3.06 -6.43
N ARG A 5 4.80 4.34 -6.03
CA ARG A 5 3.59 4.80 -5.33
C ARG A 5 2.36 4.69 -6.20
N LEU A 6 2.51 4.85 -7.52
CA LEU A 6 1.43 4.66 -8.47
C LEU A 6 0.92 3.22 -8.46
N GLU A 7 1.82 2.24 -8.55
CA GLU A 7 1.45 0.82 -8.54
C GLU A 7 0.73 0.41 -7.24
N ILE A 8 1.25 0.85 -6.09
CA ILE A 8 0.59 0.62 -4.79
C ILE A 8 -0.78 1.33 -4.74
N ALA A 9 -0.88 2.54 -5.29
CA ALA A 9 -2.13 3.28 -5.33
C ALA A 9 -3.19 2.59 -6.19
N GLU A 10 -2.81 2.05 -7.36
CA GLU A 10 -3.70 1.30 -8.24
C GLU A 10 -4.21 0.02 -7.55
N CYS A 11 -3.35 -0.70 -6.83
CA CYS A 11 -3.77 -1.87 -6.07
C CYS A 11 -4.71 -1.55 -4.90
N LEU A 12 -4.59 -0.37 -4.30
CA LEU A 12 -5.30 0.01 -3.07
C LEU A 12 -6.39 1.07 -3.27
N GLU A 13 -6.62 1.53 -4.51
CA GLU A 13 -7.56 2.62 -4.85
C GLU A 13 -8.95 2.34 -4.29
N THR A 14 -9.39 1.08 -4.40
CA THR A 14 -10.72 0.63 -3.96
C THR A 14 -10.77 0.27 -2.48
N THR A 15 -9.63 0.03 -1.83
CA THR A 15 -9.57 -0.51 -0.46
C THR A 15 -9.93 0.53 0.61
N PHE A 16 -9.65 1.81 0.33
CA PHE A 16 -9.94 2.92 1.25
C PHE A 16 -11.37 3.47 1.15
N GLY A 17 -12.15 3.04 0.14
CA GLY A 17 -13.52 3.53 -0.06
C GLY A 17 -14.50 3.16 1.07
N GLU A 18 -14.20 2.09 1.81
CA GLU A 18 -15.04 1.58 2.90
C GLU A 18 -14.63 2.08 4.30
N GLY A 19 -13.50 2.79 4.41
CA GLY A 19 -12.98 3.32 5.66
C GLY A 19 -11.49 3.06 5.90
N PRO A 20 -10.98 3.38 7.11
CA PRO A 20 -9.59 3.16 7.46
C PRO A 20 -9.26 1.67 7.55
N ARG A 21 -8.13 1.27 6.97
CA ARG A 21 -7.68 -0.12 6.85
C ARG A 21 -6.38 -0.36 7.59
N ARG A 22 -6.25 -1.51 8.24
CA ARG A 22 -5.00 -1.90 8.92
C ARG A 22 -3.98 -2.45 7.92
N ARG A 23 -2.70 -2.43 8.27
CA ARG A 23 -1.61 -3.04 7.47
C ARG A 23 -1.98 -4.43 6.93
N GLY A 24 -2.47 -5.32 7.78
CA GLY A 24 -2.86 -6.67 7.37
C GLY A 24 -3.95 -6.66 6.29
N GLU A 25 -4.95 -5.80 6.41
CA GLU A 25 -6.00 -5.66 5.41
C GLU A 25 -5.48 -5.06 4.10
N LEU A 26 -4.52 -4.13 4.16
CA LEU A 26 -3.87 -3.58 2.96
C LEU A 26 -3.08 -4.65 2.21
N ILE A 27 -2.34 -5.50 2.94
CA ILE A 27 -1.59 -6.62 2.35
C ILE A 27 -2.57 -7.60 1.71
N THR A 28 -3.63 -8.00 2.41
CA THR A 28 -4.65 -8.90 1.86
C THR A 28 -5.34 -8.31 0.63
N ALA A 29 -5.69 -7.03 0.66
CA ALA A 29 -6.31 -6.36 -0.49
C ALA A 29 -5.37 -6.27 -1.70
N ALA A 30 -4.10 -5.94 -1.46
CA ALA A 30 -3.09 -5.93 -2.50
C ALA A 30 -2.86 -7.34 -3.08
N GLU A 31 -2.80 -8.37 -2.23
CA GLU A 31 -2.67 -9.77 -2.65
C GLU A 31 -3.86 -10.23 -3.51
N LEU A 32 -5.09 -9.92 -3.08
CA LEU A 32 -6.30 -10.18 -3.86
C LEU A 32 -6.34 -9.42 -5.19
N GLY A 33 -5.75 -8.22 -5.23
CA GLY A 33 -5.58 -7.41 -6.43
C GLY A 33 -4.46 -7.90 -7.37
N GLY A 34 -3.75 -8.97 -7.01
CA GLY A 34 -2.65 -9.51 -7.81
C GLY A 34 -1.36 -8.68 -7.72
N ALA A 35 -1.17 -7.93 -6.63
CA ALA A 35 0.04 -7.16 -6.42
C ALA A 35 1.28 -8.06 -6.38
N ARG A 36 2.40 -7.54 -6.92
CA ARG A 36 3.68 -8.26 -6.88
C ARG A 36 4.16 -8.45 -5.45
N GLN A 37 4.95 -9.50 -5.19
CA GLN A 37 5.56 -9.71 -3.87
C GLN A 37 6.35 -8.49 -3.36
N GLU A 38 6.99 -7.72 -4.24
CA GLU A 38 7.69 -6.50 -3.82
C GLU A 38 6.74 -5.44 -3.22
N VAL A 39 5.51 -5.33 -3.74
CA VAL A 39 4.47 -4.45 -3.18
C VAL A 39 4.07 -4.93 -1.79
N LEU A 40 3.82 -6.23 -1.63
CA LEU A 40 3.46 -6.83 -0.34
C LEU A 40 4.57 -6.62 0.70
N SER A 41 5.83 -6.87 0.33
CA SER A 41 7.00 -6.61 1.19
C SER A 41 7.15 -5.12 1.54
N THR A 42 6.70 -4.23 0.66
CA THR A 42 6.71 -2.79 0.93
C THR A 42 5.59 -2.40 1.90
N LEU A 43 4.40 -2.99 1.76
CA LEU A 43 3.30 -2.81 2.71
C LEU A 43 3.59 -3.42 4.08
N ASP A 44 4.36 -4.51 4.15
CA ASP A 44 4.77 -5.14 5.41
C ASP A 44 5.65 -4.23 6.28
N ARG A 45 6.41 -3.33 5.66
CA ARG A 45 7.23 -2.32 6.36
C ARG A 45 6.41 -1.24 7.08
N LEU A 46 5.10 -1.17 6.82
CA LEU A 46 4.24 -0.20 7.50
C LEU A 46 4.08 -0.54 8.99
N PRO A 47 3.87 0.46 9.85
CA PRO A 47 3.52 0.21 11.24
C PRO A 47 2.15 -0.47 11.36
N GLU A 48 1.92 -1.18 12.46
CA GLU A 48 0.59 -1.66 12.82
C GLU A 48 -0.28 -0.48 13.23
N GLY A 49 -1.11 -0.04 12.30
CA GLY A 49 -2.04 1.05 12.52
C GLY A 49 -3.14 1.12 11.46
N PRO A 50 -4.25 1.78 11.77
CA PRO A 50 -5.26 2.12 10.78
C PRO A 50 -4.72 3.24 9.88
N PHE A 51 -4.68 2.96 8.57
CA PHE A 51 -4.39 3.96 7.54
C PHE A 51 -5.71 4.43 6.95
N SER A 52 -5.96 5.74 7.03
CA SER A 52 -7.17 6.35 6.49
C SER A 52 -7.04 6.68 5.00
N THR A 53 -5.82 6.87 4.51
CA THR A 53 -5.55 7.30 3.12
C THR A 53 -4.21 6.77 2.62
N LEU A 54 -4.06 6.67 1.30
CA LEU A 54 -2.78 6.42 0.62
C LEU A 54 -1.68 7.40 1.07
N ARG A 55 -2.04 8.66 1.34
CA ARG A 55 -1.08 9.69 1.72
C ARG A 55 -0.41 9.40 3.08
N SER A 56 -1.12 8.75 3.99
CA SER A 56 -0.56 8.29 5.27
C SER A 56 0.53 7.24 5.06
N LEU A 57 0.36 6.33 4.08
CA LEU A 57 1.35 5.29 3.76
C LEU A 57 2.69 5.92 3.33
N TRP A 58 2.64 6.95 2.50
CA TRP A 58 3.84 7.62 1.98
C TRP A 58 4.69 8.30 3.05
N GLY A 59 4.10 8.64 4.20
CA GLY A 59 4.85 9.13 5.36
C GLY A 59 5.75 8.05 5.98
N HIS A 60 5.36 6.78 5.86
CA HIS A 60 6.10 5.63 6.37
C HIS A 60 6.97 4.94 5.31
N LEU A 61 6.76 5.26 4.03
CA LEU A 61 7.46 4.68 2.89
C LEU A 61 8.19 5.76 2.06
N PRO A 62 9.19 6.45 2.62
CA PRO A 62 9.89 7.54 1.94
C PRO A 62 10.74 7.06 0.75
N GLU A 63 11.21 5.81 0.82
CA GLU A 63 12.05 5.15 -0.18
C GLU A 63 11.31 4.78 -1.47
N VAL A 64 9.97 4.74 -1.46
CA VAL A 64 9.18 4.36 -2.63
C VAL A 64 9.08 5.56 -3.59
N PRO A 65 9.60 5.44 -4.83
CA PRO A 65 9.50 6.49 -5.85
C PRO A 65 8.05 6.73 -6.26
N ARG A 66 7.72 7.98 -6.64
CA ARG A 66 6.34 8.35 -7.01
C ARG A 66 5.85 7.62 -8.26
N SER A 67 6.72 7.46 -9.24
CA SER A 67 6.51 6.77 -10.51
C SER A 67 7.85 6.26 -11.03
N ALA A 68 7.81 5.28 -11.93
CA ALA A 68 8.97 4.78 -12.67
C ALA A 68 9.46 5.80 -13.70
#